data_AF-A0A7L0ZF06-F1
#
_entry.id   AF-A0A7L0ZF06-F1
#
_cell.length_a   1.000
_cell.length_b   1.000
_cell.length_c   1.000
_cell.angle_alpha   90.00
_cell.angle_beta   90.00
_cell.angle_gamma   90.00
#
_symmetry.space_group_name_H-M   'P 1'
#
loop_
_entity.id
_entity.type
_entity.pdbx_description
1 polymer ?
#
loop_
_entity_poly.entity_id
_entity_poly.type
_entity_poly.pdbx_seq_one_letter_code
_entity_poly.pdbx_strand_id
1 'polypeptide(L)'
;YGTLPSRRALKNSRLVSQKDDVHLCIMCLRAIMNYQYGFNLVMSHPHAVNEIALSLNNKNPRMKALVLELLAAVCLVRGGHEIILAAFDNFKEVCKEKHRFERLMEYFRNEDSSIDFMVACMQFINIVVHSVEDMNFRVHLQYEFTKLGLEEFLQKSRHTESEKLQVQIQAYLDNVFDVGGLLEDAETKNVALEKVEELEEHLSHLTEKLLDLENENMMRVAELEKQLLQREKELEVVKVSRGLWGGCGERMIKEKDEAFRRRYGSEPPPVPGAERGVSKWGVPQCWAALEGGGGPRIGVSPSRGFTGKCPPAPPLPGASPSIALTVGLSAIRIKKPIKTKFRLPVFNWTALKPNQISGTVFSELDDERVLEDLDLERFEELFKTKAQGPALDLVCAKSKAAQKVAAKVTLLEANRAKNLAITLRKAGRGADEICRAIHTFDLATLPVDFVECLMRFLPTEAEAKALRQYERERKPLEELADEDRFMLQFSKVERLPQRMAIMAFLGNFAENIQMLTP
;
A
#
# COMPACT_ATOMS: atom_id res chain seq x y z
N TYR A 1 54.55 -3.12 -11.84
CA TYR A 1 54.62 -2.00 -12.80
C TYR A 1 54.78 -0.71 -12.03
N GLY A 2 56.02 -0.22 -11.90
CA GLY A 2 56.36 0.93 -11.06
C GLY A 2 57.28 1.89 -11.80
N THR A 3 56.79 2.51 -12.86
CA THR A 3 57.46 3.66 -13.48
C THR A 3 56.73 4.91 -13.02
N LEU A 4 57.33 5.63 -12.07
CA LEU A 4 56.85 6.95 -11.65
C LEU A 4 56.70 7.85 -12.88
N PRO A 5 55.58 8.57 -13.05
CA PRO A 5 55.36 9.39 -14.22
C PRO A 5 56.46 10.46 -14.35
N SER A 6 57.04 10.60 -15.55
CA SER A 6 58.07 11.58 -15.83
C SER A 6 57.62 12.99 -15.44
N ARG A 7 58.52 13.81 -14.89
CA ARG A 7 58.23 15.20 -14.47
C ARG A 7 57.64 16.06 -15.61
N ARG A 8 57.91 15.70 -16.88
CA ARG A 8 57.26 16.29 -18.07
C ARG A 8 55.80 15.84 -18.24
N ALA A 9 55.51 14.57 -18.02
CA ALA A 9 54.14 14.02 -18.08
C ALA A 9 53.25 14.64 -16.99
N LEU A 10 53.77 14.82 -15.77
CA LEU A 10 53.06 15.51 -14.68
C LEU A 10 52.75 16.97 -15.01
N LYS A 11 53.67 17.69 -15.67
CA LYS A 11 53.45 19.08 -16.10
C LYS A 11 52.38 19.17 -17.19
N ASN A 12 52.44 18.29 -18.19
CA ASN A 12 51.44 18.25 -19.26
C ASN A 12 50.05 17.84 -18.73
N SER A 13 50.00 16.90 -17.79
CA SER A 13 48.76 16.48 -17.11
C SER A 13 48.09 17.63 -16.35
N ARG A 14 48.86 18.46 -15.64
CA ARG A 14 48.31 19.64 -14.94
C ARG A 14 47.70 20.66 -15.91
N LEU A 15 48.29 20.84 -17.09
CA LEU A 15 47.76 21.74 -18.14
C LEU A 15 46.46 21.20 -18.76
N VAL A 16 46.37 19.88 -18.99
CA VAL A 16 45.14 19.22 -19.50
C VAL A 16 44.04 19.19 -18.44
N SER A 17 44.38 18.96 -17.18
CA SER A 17 43.42 18.95 -16.06
C SER A 17 42.74 20.31 -15.79
N GLN A 18 43.30 21.41 -16.31
CA GLN A 18 42.68 22.75 -16.24
C GLN A 18 41.66 22.98 -17.37
N LYS A 19 41.64 22.12 -18.39
CA LYS A 19 40.66 22.16 -19.48
C LYS A 19 39.50 21.23 -19.16
N ASP A 20 38.33 21.50 -19.74
CA ASP A 20 37.13 20.66 -19.62
C ASP A 20 37.30 19.24 -20.21
N ASP A 21 38.47 18.91 -20.75
CA ASP A 21 38.85 17.64 -21.35
C ASP A 21 38.49 16.43 -20.47
N VAL A 22 38.73 16.51 -19.16
CA VAL A 22 38.39 15.42 -18.21
C VAL A 22 36.87 15.25 -18.09
N HIS A 23 36.10 16.34 -18.10
CA HIS A 23 34.64 16.27 -18.05
C HIS A 23 34.08 15.58 -19.30
N LEU A 24 34.62 15.96 -20.46
CA LEU A 24 34.24 15.38 -21.75
C LEU A 24 34.56 13.88 -21.81
N CYS A 25 35.69 13.43 -21.27
CA CYS A 25 36.00 12.00 -21.16
C CYS A 25 34.94 11.23 -20.36
N ILE A 26 34.49 11.77 -19.22
CA ILE A 26 33.41 11.14 -18.43
C ILE A 26 32.08 11.16 -19.21
N MET A 27 31.78 12.22 -19.95
CA MET A 27 30.59 12.25 -20.82
C MET A 27 30.65 11.21 -21.94
N CYS A 28 31.83 10.95 -22.51
CA CYS A 28 32.02 9.87 -23.49
C CYS A 28 31.77 8.49 -22.86
N LEU A 29 32.29 8.25 -21.65
CA LEU A 29 32.04 7.01 -20.91
C LEU A 29 30.55 6.84 -20.59
N ARG A 30 29.84 7.91 -20.21
CA ARG A 30 28.38 7.90 -20.07
C ARG A 30 27.67 7.46 -21.35
N ALA A 31 28.08 7.97 -22.50
CA ALA A 31 27.51 7.58 -23.78
C ALA A 31 27.75 6.09 -24.11
N ILE A 32 28.95 5.58 -23.82
CA ILE A 32 29.30 4.16 -24.00
C ILE A 32 28.47 3.27 -23.07
N MET A 33 28.33 3.66 -21.80
CA MET A 33 27.56 2.93 -20.79
C MET A 33 26.05 2.95 -21.04
N ASN A 34 25.55 3.87 -21.87
CA ASN A 34 24.16 3.87 -22.31
C ASN A 34 23.87 2.78 -23.36
N TYR A 35 24.91 2.13 -23.90
CA TYR A 35 24.78 0.98 -24.78
C TYR A 35 25.10 -0.31 -24.02
N GLN A 36 24.17 -1.27 -23.98
CA GLN A 36 24.27 -2.48 -23.17
C GLN A 36 25.62 -3.22 -23.30
N TYR A 37 26.12 -3.38 -24.52
CA TYR A 37 27.41 -4.04 -24.75
C TYR A 37 28.59 -3.17 -24.27
N GLY A 38 28.51 -1.85 -24.47
CA GLY A 38 29.50 -0.90 -23.97
C GLY A 38 29.56 -0.86 -22.44
N PHE A 39 28.41 -0.95 -21.78
CA PHE A 39 28.29 -1.05 -20.33
C PHE A 39 29.01 -2.29 -19.78
N ASN A 40 28.74 -3.46 -20.36
CA ASN A 40 29.41 -4.71 -19.97
C ASN A 40 30.92 -4.65 -20.20
N LEU A 41 31.37 -4.06 -21.31
CA LEU A 41 32.79 -3.85 -21.57
C LEU A 41 33.45 -2.96 -20.50
N VAL A 42 32.79 -1.87 -20.09
CA VAL A 42 33.29 -0.98 -19.03
C VAL A 42 33.40 -1.73 -17.70
N MET A 43 32.41 -2.54 -17.34
CA MET A 43 32.47 -3.35 -16.10
C MET A 43 33.58 -4.40 -16.13
N SER A 44 33.79 -5.05 -17.27
CA SER A 44 34.84 -6.08 -17.41
C SER A 44 36.26 -5.49 -17.52
N HIS A 45 36.39 -4.20 -17.84
CA HIS A 45 37.68 -3.57 -18.05
C HIS A 45 38.38 -3.26 -16.71
N PRO A 46 39.60 -3.80 -16.45
CA PRO A 46 40.23 -3.79 -15.12
C PRO A 46 40.43 -2.41 -14.47
N HIS A 47 40.56 -1.36 -15.29
CA HIS A 47 40.87 -0.01 -14.81
C HIS A 47 39.73 0.99 -15.01
N ALA A 48 38.67 0.64 -15.76
CA ALA A 48 37.72 1.65 -16.21
C ALA A 48 36.94 2.25 -15.04
N VAL A 49 36.37 1.41 -14.17
CA VAL A 49 35.62 1.88 -13.00
C VAL A 49 36.53 2.56 -11.97
N ASN A 50 37.76 2.08 -11.79
CA ASN A 50 38.75 2.69 -10.89
C ASN A 50 39.09 4.13 -11.31
N GLU A 51 39.32 4.36 -12.60
CA GLU A 51 39.61 5.70 -13.14
C GLU A 51 38.38 6.63 -13.09
N ILE A 52 37.17 6.08 -13.29
CA ILE A 52 35.92 6.82 -13.07
C ILE A 52 35.84 7.27 -11.59
N ALA A 53 36.11 6.37 -10.64
CA ALA A 53 36.12 6.70 -9.22
C ALA A 53 37.18 7.77 -8.88
N LEU A 54 38.40 7.65 -9.40
CA LEU A 54 39.47 8.64 -9.19
C LEU A 54 39.12 10.03 -9.71
N SER A 55 38.28 10.11 -10.76
CA SER A 55 37.79 11.37 -11.32
C SER A 55 36.90 12.17 -10.37
N LEU A 56 36.44 11.57 -9.26
CA LEU A 56 35.74 12.27 -8.18
C LEU A 56 36.60 13.37 -7.52
N ASN A 57 37.94 13.28 -7.60
CA ASN A 57 38.85 14.32 -7.09
C ASN A 57 38.81 15.63 -7.90
N ASN A 58 38.08 15.69 -9.01
CA ASN A 58 37.97 16.92 -9.80
C ASN A 58 37.21 18.01 -9.03
N LYS A 59 37.63 19.26 -9.16
CA LYS A 59 37.00 20.39 -8.45
C LYS A 59 35.58 20.70 -8.93
N ASN A 60 35.25 20.39 -10.19
CA ASN A 60 33.95 20.72 -10.78
C ASN A 60 32.82 19.86 -10.17
N PRO A 61 31.84 20.45 -9.45
CA PRO A 61 30.76 19.69 -8.80
C PRO A 61 29.87 18.97 -9.82
N ARG A 62 29.70 19.53 -11.03
CA ARG A 62 28.96 18.88 -12.12
C ARG A 62 29.62 17.59 -12.58
N MET A 63 30.96 17.57 -12.62
CA MET A 63 31.70 16.34 -12.94
C MET A 63 31.55 15.32 -11.82
N LYS A 64 31.68 15.74 -10.56
CA LYS A 64 31.50 14.83 -9.42
C LYS A 64 30.10 14.19 -9.42
N ALA A 65 29.05 14.98 -9.67
CA ALA A 65 27.69 14.48 -9.79
C ALA A 65 27.57 13.41 -10.89
N LEU A 66 28.12 13.71 -12.07
CA LEU A 66 28.14 12.78 -13.21
C LEU A 66 28.90 11.48 -12.89
N VAL A 67 30.05 11.57 -12.22
CA VAL A 67 30.82 10.40 -11.78
C VAL A 67 29.98 9.53 -10.83
N LEU A 68 29.32 10.14 -9.85
CA LEU A 68 28.48 9.43 -8.89
C LEU A 68 27.26 8.78 -9.56
N GLU A 69 26.62 9.43 -10.54
CA GLU A 69 25.56 8.84 -11.36
C GLU A 69 26.03 7.55 -12.07
N LEU A 70 27.23 7.58 -12.66
CA LEU A 70 27.79 6.41 -13.36
C LEU A 70 28.14 5.28 -12.39
N LEU A 71 28.78 5.60 -11.26
CA LEU A 71 29.13 4.61 -10.24
C LEU A 71 27.87 4.00 -9.61
N ALA A 72 26.83 4.80 -9.37
CA ALA A 72 25.53 4.32 -8.89
C ALA A 72 24.88 3.33 -9.88
N ALA A 73 24.93 3.64 -11.19
CA ALA A 73 24.41 2.75 -12.22
C ALA A 73 25.16 1.40 -12.27
N VAL A 74 26.48 1.40 -12.11
CA VAL A 74 27.28 0.17 -12.00
C VAL A 74 26.98 -0.56 -10.69
N CYS A 75 26.78 0.14 -9.58
CA CYS A 75 26.50 -0.48 -8.29
C CYS A 75 25.20 -1.30 -8.28
N LEU A 76 24.18 -0.86 -9.03
CA LEU A 76 22.84 -1.47 -9.08
C LEU A 76 22.75 -2.78 -9.86
N VAL A 77 23.73 -3.10 -10.72
CA VAL A 77 23.69 -4.32 -11.54
C VAL A 77 24.32 -5.50 -10.81
N ARG A 78 23.94 -6.73 -11.19
CA ARG A 78 24.48 -7.95 -10.59
C ARG A 78 26.01 -7.99 -10.71
N GLY A 79 26.69 -8.26 -9.60
CA GLY A 79 28.16 -8.27 -9.50
C GLY A 79 28.82 -6.89 -9.53
N GLY A 80 28.06 -5.81 -9.77
CA GLY A 80 28.59 -4.46 -9.85
C GLY A 80 28.96 -3.85 -8.49
N HIS A 81 28.27 -4.26 -7.42
CA HIS A 81 28.54 -3.79 -6.06
C HIS A 81 29.99 -4.07 -5.62
N GLU A 82 30.49 -5.30 -5.86
CA GLU A 82 31.87 -5.69 -5.55
C GLU A 82 32.89 -4.86 -6.34
N ILE A 83 32.61 -4.56 -7.61
CA ILE A 83 33.47 -3.72 -8.46
C ILE A 83 33.54 -2.30 -7.89
N ILE A 84 32.43 -1.74 -7.43
CA ILE A 84 32.40 -0.40 -6.81
C ILE A 84 33.21 -0.39 -5.52
N LEU A 85 33.05 -1.38 -4.64
CA LEU A 85 33.84 -1.45 -3.41
C LEU A 85 35.33 -1.58 -3.70
N ALA A 86 35.72 -2.46 -4.63
CA ALA A 86 37.11 -2.60 -5.06
C ALA A 86 37.68 -1.31 -5.66
N ALA A 87 36.86 -0.54 -6.39
CA ALA A 87 37.25 0.77 -6.93
C ALA A 87 37.49 1.80 -5.81
N PHE A 88 36.69 1.80 -4.75
CA PHE A 88 36.89 2.68 -3.60
C PHE A 88 38.03 2.20 -2.67
N ASP A 89 38.33 0.91 -2.63
CA ASP A 89 39.56 0.38 -2.02
C ASP A 89 40.80 0.87 -2.77
N ASN A 90 40.79 0.80 -4.11
CA ASN A 90 41.85 1.40 -4.93
C ASN A 90 41.94 2.93 -4.72
N PHE A 91 40.80 3.62 -4.68
CA PHE A 91 40.74 5.06 -4.43
C PHE A 91 41.41 5.42 -3.10
N LYS A 92 41.11 4.67 -2.02
CA LYS A 92 41.73 4.83 -0.71
C LYS A 92 43.26 4.69 -0.80
N GLU A 93 43.76 3.65 -1.46
CA GLU A 93 45.20 3.41 -1.58
C GLU A 93 45.93 4.49 -2.39
N VAL A 94 45.32 4.95 -3.49
CA VAL A 94 45.91 5.94 -4.40
C VAL A 94 45.83 7.34 -3.80
N CYS A 95 44.70 7.70 -3.19
CA CYS A 95 44.47 9.01 -2.55
C CYS A 95 45.05 9.12 -1.14
N LYS A 96 45.50 8.00 -0.55
CA LYS A 96 46.04 7.89 0.81
C LYS A 96 45.02 8.26 1.89
N GLU A 97 43.80 7.75 1.74
CA GLU A 97 42.76 7.88 2.76
C GLU A 97 42.98 6.88 3.91
N LYS A 98 42.53 7.21 5.11
CA LYS A 98 42.56 6.29 6.24
C LYS A 98 41.43 5.28 6.13
N HIS A 99 40.25 5.77 5.76
CA HIS A 99 39.04 4.98 5.57
C HIS A 99 38.55 5.10 4.12
N ARG A 100 37.86 4.07 3.63
CA ARG A 100 37.21 4.15 2.31
C ARG A 100 36.10 5.21 2.39
N PHE A 101 35.83 5.90 1.28
CA PHE A 101 34.82 6.96 1.19
C PHE A 101 35.11 8.23 2.01
N GLU A 102 36.31 8.39 2.58
CA GLU A 102 36.64 9.53 3.45
C GLU A 102 36.55 10.87 2.69
N ARG A 103 37.16 10.98 1.51
CA ARG A 103 37.03 12.20 0.68
C ARG A 103 35.66 12.37 0.08
N LEU A 104 34.95 11.29 -0.23
CA LEU A 104 33.57 11.39 -0.70
C LEU A 104 32.74 12.13 0.37
N MET A 105 32.89 11.75 1.63
CA MET A 105 32.24 12.42 2.75
C MET A 105 32.77 13.83 3.01
N GLU A 106 34.07 14.09 2.80
CA GLU A 106 34.61 15.46 2.83
C GLU A 106 33.96 16.36 1.78
N TYR A 107 33.86 15.90 0.53
CA TYR A 107 33.21 16.65 -0.55
C TYR A 107 31.72 16.85 -0.27
N PHE A 108 31.03 15.84 0.27
CA PHE A 108 29.61 15.95 0.57
C PHE A 108 29.32 16.95 1.68
N ARG A 109 30.12 16.94 2.76
CA ARG A 109 29.91 17.84 3.91
C ARG A 109 30.28 19.29 3.66
N ASN A 110 31.23 19.54 2.76
CA ASN A 110 31.77 20.87 2.51
C ASN A 110 31.12 21.57 1.30
N GLU A 111 30.17 20.92 0.62
CA GLU A 111 29.52 21.46 -0.58
C GLU A 111 28.13 22.01 -0.25
N ASP A 112 28.01 23.34 -0.20
CA ASP A 112 26.71 24.01 0.00
C ASP A 112 26.16 24.60 -1.32
N SER A 113 26.98 24.68 -2.37
CA SER A 113 26.62 25.43 -3.59
C SER A 113 25.90 24.59 -4.63
N SER A 114 26.21 23.30 -4.76
CA SER A 114 25.67 22.43 -5.81
C SER A 114 24.69 21.39 -5.26
N ILE A 115 23.39 21.70 -5.33
CA ILE A 115 22.31 20.77 -4.96
C ILE A 115 22.37 19.47 -5.78
N ASP A 116 22.62 19.55 -7.09
CA ASP A 116 22.65 18.37 -7.96
C ASP A 116 23.76 17.38 -7.56
N PHE A 117 24.93 17.88 -7.15
CA PHE A 117 25.99 17.03 -6.59
C PHE A 117 25.57 16.39 -5.27
N MET A 118 24.98 17.16 -4.35
CA MET A 118 24.50 16.62 -3.08
C MET A 118 23.47 15.52 -3.27
N VAL A 119 22.52 15.71 -4.20
CA VAL A 119 21.52 14.69 -4.56
C VAL A 119 22.19 13.44 -5.12
N ALA A 120 23.11 13.57 -6.08
CA ALA A 120 23.83 12.44 -6.65
C ALA A 120 24.69 11.71 -5.62
N CYS A 121 25.32 12.44 -4.71
CA CYS A 121 26.12 11.88 -3.62
C CYS A 121 25.27 11.10 -2.63
N MET A 122 24.16 11.69 -2.18
CA MET A 122 23.25 11.01 -1.28
C MET A 122 22.62 9.77 -1.94
N GLN A 123 22.23 9.87 -3.21
CA GLN A 123 21.70 8.75 -3.97
C GLN A 123 22.73 7.62 -4.11
N PHE A 124 24.00 7.94 -4.39
CA PHE A 124 25.07 6.94 -4.44
C PHE A 124 25.26 6.24 -3.09
N ILE A 125 25.27 7.00 -1.97
CA ILE A 125 25.36 6.44 -0.61
C ILE A 125 24.17 5.51 -0.33
N ASN A 126 22.94 5.92 -0.67
CA ASN A 126 21.75 5.08 -0.52
C ASN A 126 21.90 3.75 -1.26
N ILE A 127 22.38 3.79 -2.49
CA ILE A 127 22.56 2.60 -3.31
C ILE A 127 23.66 1.71 -2.72
N VAL A 128 24.86 2.24 -2.44
CA VAL A 128 25.98 1.41 -1.99
C VAL A 128 25.70 0.75 -0.64
N VAL A 129 24.97 1.41 0.26
CA VAL A 129 24.63 0.86 1.58
C VAL A 129 23.42 -0.08 1.52
N HIS A 130 22.33 0.32 0.85
CA HIS A 130 21.05 -0.39 0.97
C HIS A 130 20.73 -1.37 -0.16
N SER A 131 21.50 -1.42 -1.25
CA SER A 131 21.30 -2.41 -2.33
C SER A 131 21.83 -3.81 -2.02
N VAL A 132 22.56 -3.97 -0.90
CA VAL A 132 23.20 -5.22 -0.50
C VAL A 132 22.17 -6.23 0.02
N GLU A 133 22.29 -7.49 -0.41
CA GLU A 133 21.41 -8.59 -0.01
C GLU A 133 21.69 -9.10 1.42
N ASP A 134 22.96 -9.17 1.83
CA ASP A 134 23.36 -9.55 3.18
C ASP A 134 23.12 -8.41 4.18
N MET A 135 22.24 -8.66 5.16
CA MET A 135 21.85 -7.67 6.17
C MET A 135 22.99 -7.31 7.14
N ASN A 136 23.86 -8.25 7.50
CA ASN A 136 25.03 -7.95 8.33
C ASN A 136 26.03 -7.07 7.58
N PHE A 137 26.25 -7.37 6.30
CA PHE A 137 27.12 -6.55 5.47
C PHE A 137 26.55 -5.15 5.23
N ARG A 138 25.21 -5.03 5.07
CA ARG A 138 24.52 -3.74 5.04
C ARG A 138 24.73 -2.93 6.33
N VAL A 139 24.56 -3.54 7.51
CA VAL A 139 24.82 -2.88 8.79
C VAL A 139 26.29 -2.45 8.91
N HIS A 140 27.22 -3.29 8.45
CA HIS A 140 28.64 -2.95 8.41
C HIS A 140 28.92 -1.71 7.55
N LEU A 141 28.40 -1.66 6.30
CA LEU A 141 28.56 -0.50 5.42
C LEU A 141 27.89 0.76 5.98
N GLN A 142 26.70 0.61 6.56
CA GLN A 142 26.03 1.71 7.26
C GLN A 142 26.94 2.28 8.36
N TYR A 143 27.54 1.41 9.18
CA TYR A 143 28.45 1.82 10.24
C TYR A 143 29.75 2.46 9.73
N GLU A 144 30.27 2.04 8.57
CA GLU A 144 31.40 2.73 7.92
C GLU A 144 31.07 4.20 7.65
N PHE A 145 29.88 4.50 7.11
CA PHE A 145 29.45 5.88 6.88
C PHE A 145 29.10 6.63 8.17
N THR A 146 28.53 5.96 9.17
CA THR A 146 28.32 6.55 10.52
C THR A 146 29.64 7.02 11.12
N LYS A 147 30.71 6.21 11.03
CA LYS A 147 32.06 6.58 11.48
C LYS A 147 32.64 7.78 10.75
N LEU A 148 32.27 8.00 9.50
CA LEU A 148 32.69 9.17 8.73
C LEU A 148 31.86 10.43 9.06
N GLY A 149 30.87 10.32 9.96
CA GLY A 149 30.02 11.42 10.41
C GLY A 149 28.87 11.74 9.45
N LEU A 150 28.38 10.74 8.69
CA LEU A 150 27.22 10.92 7.82
C LEU A 150 25.98 11.31 8.62
N GLU A 151 25.70 10.62 9.72
CA GLU A 151 24.48 10.84 10.51
C GLU A 151 24.41 12.24 11.11
N GLU A 152 25.51 12.73 11.69
CA GLU A 152 25.60 14.11 12.19
C GLU A 152 25.36 15.15 11.08
N PHE A 153 25.82 14.87 9.87
CA PHE A 153 25.59 15.73 8.72
C PHE A 153 24.12 15.68 8.28
N LEU A 154 23.52 14.49 8.17
CA LEU A 154 22.12 14.32 7.79
C LEU A 154 21.17 14.98 8.79
N GLN A 155 21.49 14.93 10.09
CA GLN A 155 20.70 15.60 11.11
C GLN A 155 20.68 17.12 10.94
N LYS A 156 21.82 17.72 10.57
CA LYS A 156 21.92 19.16 10.25
C LYS A 156 21.20 19.49 8.94
N SER A 157 21.35 18.65 7.93
CA SER A 157 20.81 18.83 6.58
C SER A 157 19.34 18.41 6.43
N ARG A 158 18.70 17.91 7.49
CA ARG A 158 17.28 17.45 7.49
C ARG A 158 16.29 18.55 7.09
N HIS A 159 16.63 19.81 7.36
CA HIS A 159 15.79 20.98 7.06
C HIS A 159 16.26 21.73 5.80
N THR A 160 16.90 21.02 4.86
CA THR A 160 17.24 21.60 3.56
C THR A 160 15.99 22.11 2.83
N GLU A 161 16.09 23.25 2.16
CA GLU A 161 15.01 23.79 1.33
C GLU A 161 14.81 23.00 0.02
N SER A 162 15.76 22.13 -0.33
CA SER A 162 15.70 21.34 -1.55
C SER A 162 14.87 20.06 -1.36
N GLU A 163 13.68 20.01 -1.97
CA GLU A 163 12.83 18.81 -1.96
C GLU A 163 13.55 17.57 -2.51
N LYS A 164 14.35 17.73 -3.58
CA LYS A 164 15.08 16.61 -4.20
C LYS A 164 16.08 15.98 -3.23
N LEU A 165 16.85 16.81 -2.52
CA LEU A 165 17.82 16.34 -1.53
C LEU A 165 17.10 15.76 -0.32
N GLN A 166 16.04 16.42 0.15
CA GLN A 166 15.23 15.95 1.27
C GLN A 166 14.67 14.54 1.03
N VAL A 167 14.18 14.25 -0.18
CA VAL A 167 13.72 12.90 -0.55
C VAL A 167 14.84 11.87 -0.45
N GLN A 168 16.06 12.19 -0.90
CA GLN A 168 17.20 11.27 -0.79
C GLN A 168 17.66 11.05 0.66
N ILE A 169 17.65 12.11 1.47
CA ILE A 169 17.98 12.03 2.90
C ILE A 169 16.93 11.16 3.61
N GLN A 170 15.64 11.41 3.36
CA GLN A 170 14.56 10.64 3.99
C GLN A 170 14.63 9.16 3.57
N ALA A 171 14.89 8.88 2.29
CA ALA A 171 15.05 7.52 1.80
C ALA A 171 16.19 6.76 2.50
N TYR A 172 17.28 7.43 2.89
CA TYR A 172 18.32 6.82 3.72
C TYR A 172 17.81 6.53 5.12
N LEU A 173 17.26 7.55 5.79
CA LEU A 173 16.81 7.46 7.19
C LEU A 173 15.74 6.38 7.38
N ASP A 174 14.81 6.24 6.43
CA ASP A 174 13.78 5.19 6.45
C ASP A 174 14.36 3.78 6.31
N ASN A 175 15.59 3.66 5.82
CA ASN A 175 16.29 2.40 5.54
C ASN A 175 17.47 2.15 6.50
N VAL A 176 17.69 3.00 7.50
CA VAL A 176 18.71 2.79 8.53
C VAL A 176 18.31 1.60 9.42
N PHE A 177 19.25 0.69 9.65
CA PHE A 177 19.11 -0.38 10.61
C PHE A 177 19.49 0.09 12.02
N ASP A 178 18.52 0.09 12.94
CA ASP A 178 18.75 0.20 14.37
C ASP A 178 18.73 -1.19 15.00
N VAL A 179 19.92 -1.80 15.12
CA VAL A 179 20.05 -3.14 15.72
C VAL A 179 19.66 -3.13 17.20
N GLY A 180 19.88 -2.02 17.91
CA GLY A 180 19.49 -1.89 19.32
C GLY A 180 17.98 -1.92 19.48
N GLY A 181 17.27 -1.05 18.75
CA GLY A 181 15.81 -1.02 18.75
C GLY A 181 15.18 -2.35 18.33
N LEU A 182 15.74 -3.02 17.31
CA LEU A 182 15.23 -4.34 16.89
C LEU A 182 15.39 -5.42 17.96
N LEU A 183 16.44 -5.36 18.79
CA LEU A 183 16.62 -6.29 19.91
C LEU A 183 15.63 -6.01 21.04
N GLU A 184 15.41 -4.74 21.37
CA GLU A 184 14.42 -4.33 22.38
C GLU A 184 12.99 -4.73 21.96
N ASP A 185 12.65 -4.54 20.68
CA ASP A 185 11.36 -4.97 20.12
C ASP A 185 11.20 -6.50 20.17
N ALA A 186 12.27 -7.24 19.90
CA ALA A 186 12.26 -8.71 19.97
C ALA A 186 12.06 -9.21 21.41
N GLU A 187 12.72 -8.58 22.39
CA GLU A 187 12.52 -8.88 23.81
C GLU A 187 11.09 -8.55 24.25
N THR A 188 10.58 -7.38 23.87
CA THR A 188 9.20 -6.95 24.16
C THR A 188 8.19 -7.92 23.56
N LYS A 189 8.43 -8.42 22.34
CA LYS A 189 7.59 -9.42 21.69
C LYS A 189 7.58 -10.74 22.47
N ASN A 190 8.72 -11.20 22.99
CA ASN A 190 8.78 -12.43 23.78
C ASN A 190 7.95 -12.30 25.06
N VAL A 191 8.05 -11.18 25.77
CA VAL A 191 7.21 -10.91 26.96
C VAL A 191 5.72 -10.90 26.61
N ALA A 192 5.35 -10.33 25.45
CA ALA A 192 3.97 -10.34 25.00
C ALA A 192 3.47 -11.75 24.67
N LEU A 193 4.32 -12.62 24.10
CA LEU A 193 4.00 -14.01 23.83
C LEU A 193 3.77 -14.81 25.12
N GLU A 194 4.63 -14.62 26.13
CA GLU A 194 4.41 -15.20 27.46
C GLU A 194 3.05 -14.79 28.03
N LYS A 195 2.66 -13.51 27.84
CA LYS A 195 1.34 -13.05 28.31
C LYS A 195 0.17 -13.67 27.54
N VAL A 196 0.35 -13.95 26.26
CA VAL A 196 -0.65 -14.65 25.44
C VAL A 196 -0.82 -16.08 25.94
N GLU A 197 0.29 -16.78 26.20
CA GLU A 197 0.26 -18.15 26.76
C GLU A 197 -0.47 -18.19 28.12
N GLU A 198 -0.18 -17.26 29.03
CA GLU A 198 -0.91 -17.14 30.31
C GLU A 198 -2.42 -16.95 30.10
N LEU A 199 -2.81 -16.11 29.15
CA LEU A 199 -4.24 -15.86 28.87
C LEU A 199 -4.92 -17.09 28.25
N GLU A 200 -4.21 -17.83 27.40
CA GLU A 200 -4.71 -19.10 26.83
C GLU A 200 -4.93 -20.15 27.93
N GLU A 201 -4.00 -20.28 28.88
CA GLU A 201 -4.16 -21.15 30.04
C GLU A 201 -5.36 -20.75 30.91
N HIS A 202 -5.52 -19.44 31.18
CA HIS A 202 -6.66 -18.92 31.93
C HIS A 202 -7.99 -19.19 31.24
N LEU A 203 -8.05 -19.03 29.91
CA LEU A 203 -9.24 -19.35 29.12
C LEU A 203 -9.55 -20.85 29.14
N SER A 204 -8.53 -21.70 29.05
CA SER A 204 -8.71 -23.16 29.18
C SER A 204 -9.30 -23.51 30.55
N HIS A 205 -8.74 -22.96 31.63
CA HIS A 205 -9.23 -23.23 32.99
C HIS A 205 -10.67 -22.74 33.20
N LEU A 206 -11.01 -21.55 32.69
CA LEU A 206 -12.39 -21.04 32.78
C LEU A 206 -13.38 -21.89 31.97
N THR A 207 -12.94 -22.42 30.82
CA THR A 207 -13.75 -23.28 29.96
C THR A 207 -14.04 -24.63 30.63
N GLU A 208 -13.03 -25.24 31.24
CA GLU A 208 -13.19 -26.48 32.03
C GLU A 208 -14.15 -26.25 33.21
N LYS A 209 -13.97 -25.15 33.94
CA LYS A 209 -14.84 -24.80 35.07
C LYS A 209 -16.29 -24.52 34.64
N LEU A 210 -16.50 -23.91 33.48
CA LEU A 210 -17.83 -23.72 32.90
C LEU A 210 -18.47 -25.08 32.57
N LEU A 211 -17.72 -26.00 31.96
CA LEU A 211 -18.20 -27.34 31.64
C LEU A 211 -18.58 -28.12 32.91
N ASP A 212 -17.78 -28.03 33.98
CA ASP A 212 -18.08 -28.65 35.27
C ASP A 212 -19.38 -28.08 35.88
N LEU A 213 -19.54 -26.76 35.85
CA LEU A 213 -20.76 -26.10 36.34
C LEU A 213 -22.00 -26.47 35.50
N GLU A 214 -21.86 -26.58 34.19
CA GLU A 214 -22.92 -27.06 33.30
C GLU A 214 -23.33 -28.49 33.64
N ASN A 215 -22.35 -29.38 33.87
CA ASN A 215 -22.59 -30.77 34.28
C ASN A 215 -23.28 -30.85 35.65
N GLU A 216 -22.81 -30.09 36.65
CA GLU A 216 -23.46 -30.03 37.96
C GLU A 216 -24.90 -29.52 37.87
N ASN A 217 -25.14 -28.46 37.09
CA ASN A 217 -26.47 -27.90 36.90
C ASN A 217 -27.39 -28.91 36.18
N MET A 218 -26.89 -29.62 35.19
CA MET A 218 -27.61 -30.70 34.50
C MET A 218 -28.03 -31.80 35.49
N MET A 219 -27.11 -32.24 36.36
CA MET A 219 -27.41 -33.24 37.40
C MET A 219 -28.46 -32.72 38.40
N ARG A 220 -28.36 -31.46 38.83
CA ARG A 220 -29.36 -30.85 39.73
C ARG A 220 -30.75 -30.77 39.08
N VAL A 221 -30.82 -30.40 37.80
CA VAL A 221 -32.08 -30.39 37.05
C VAL A 221 -32.68 -31.78 36.98
N ALA A 222 -31.89 -32.80 36.62
CA ALA A 222 -32.35 -34.19 36.55
C ALA A 222 -32.87 -34.72 37.90
N GLU A 223 -32.20 -34.39 39.01
CA GLU A 223 -32.66 -34.77 40.36
C GLU A 223 -33.95 -34.04 40.75
N LEU A 224 -34.08 -32.75 40.43
CA LEU A 224 -35.31 -31.99 40.66
C LEU A 224 -36.48 -32.53 39.83
N GLU A 225 -36.26 -32.88 38.56
CA GLU A 225 -37.26 -33.52 37.69
C GLU A 225 -37.75 -34.86 38.29
N LYS A 226 -36.81 -35.69 38.78
CA LYS A 226 -37.14 -36.95 39.44
C LYS A 226 -37.99 -36.75 40.69
N GLN A 227 -37.64 -35.77 41.53
CA GLN A 227 -38.42 -35.43 42.73
C GLN A 227 -39.82 -34.92 42.38
N LEU A 228 -39.93 -34.12 41.31
CA LEU A 228 -41.22 -33.61 40.81
C LEU A 228 -42.11 -34.78 40.37
N LEU A 229 -41.56 -35.73 39.61
CA LEU A 229 -42.26 -36.91 39.12
C LEU A 229 -42.71 -37.84 40.25
N GLN A 230 -41.90 -37.96 41.31
CA GLN A 230 -42.26 -38.69 42.53
C GLN A 230 -43.41 -38.00 43.29
N ARG A 231 -43.36 -36.66 43.42
CA ARG A 231 -44.41 -35.88 44.08
C ARG A 231 -45.72 -35.90 43.30
N GLU A 232 -45.68 -35.92 41.97
CA GLU A 232 -46.87 -36.09 41.13
C GLU A 232 -47.52 -37.46 41.37
N LYS A 233 -46.74 -38.54 41.43
CA LYS A 233 -47.26 -39.87 41.78
C LYS A 233 -47.91 -39.90 43.16
N GLU A 234 -47.27 -39.31 44.17
CA GLU A 234 -47.84 -39.19 45.53
C GLU A 234 -49.16 -38.40 45.51
N LEU A 235 -49.21 -37.31 44.76
CA LEU A 235 -50.41 -36.48 44.60
C LEU A 235 -51.55 -37.24 43.91
N GLU A 236 -51.23 -38.08 42.92
CA GLU A 236 -52.18 -38.97 42.23
C GLU A 236 -52.79 -39.98 43.22
N VAL A 237 -51.96 -40.60 44.06
CA VAL A 237 -52.41 -41.55 45.11
C VAL A 237 -53.31 -40.86 46.14
N VAL A 238 -52.96 -39.63 46.55
CA VAL A 238 -53.78 -38.83 47.47
C VAL A 238 -55.11 -38.43 46.82
N LYS A 239 -55.13 -38.05 45.53
CA LYS A 239 -56.37 -37.77 44.79
C LYS A 239 -57.29 -38.98 44.70
N VAL A 240 -56.74 -40.16 44.38
CA VAL A 240 -57.50 -41.43 44.32
C VAL A 240 -58.06 -41.79 45.69
N SER A 241 -57.26 -41.63 46.75
CA SER A 241 -57.72 -41.82 48.13
C SER A 241 -58.81 -40.82 48.52
N ARG A 242 -58.68 -39.56 48.13
CA ARG A 242 -59.72 -38.54 48.38
C ARG A 242 -61.00 -38.82 47.59
N GLY A 243 -60.91 -39.36 46.38
CA GLY A 243 -62.07 -39.81 45.59
C GLY A 243 -62.79 -41.03 46.17
N LEU A 244 -62.04 -41.99 46.71
CA LEU A 244 -62.59 -43.18 47.38
C LEU A 244 -63.31 -42.85 48.69
N TRP A 245 -62.79 -41.90 49.48
CA TRP A 245 -63.40 -41.47 50.75
C TRP A 245 -64.46 -40.37 50.55
N GLY A 246 -64.30 -39.53 49.53
CA GLY A 246 -65.28 -38.52 49.11
C GLY A 246 -66.59 -39.12 48.62
N GLY A 247 -66.55 -40.30 47.98
CA GLY A 247 -67.76 -41.02 47.55
C GLY A 247 -68.65 -41.54 48.68
N CYS A 248 -68.16 -41.63 49.92
CA CYS A 248 -68.97 -41.99 51.10
C CYS A 248 -69.44 -40.76 51.88
N GLY A 249 -68.64 -39.69 51.92
CA GLY A 249 -69.00 -38.42 52.57
C GLY A 249 -69.98 -37.56 51.76
N GLU A 250 -69.83 -37.48 50.44
CA GLU A 250 -70.65 -36.61 49.59
C GLU A 250 -72.08 -37.12 49.38
N ARG A 251 -72.30 -38.45 49.46
CA ARG A 251 -73.66 -39.03 49.46
C ARG A 251 -74.41 -38.73 50.76
N MET A 252 -73.72 -38.86 51.89
CA MET A 252 -74.31 -38.64 53.21
C MET A 252 -74.56 -37.15 53.50
N ILE A 253 -73.80 -36.24 52.87
CA ILE A 253 -74.00 -34.78 52.96
C ILE A 253 -75.12 -34.31 52.01
N LYS A 254 -75.20 -34.82 50.77
CA LYS A 254 -76.31 -34.49 49.85
C LYS A 254 -77.67 -34.96 50.37
N GLU A 255 -77.73 -36.16 50.96
CA GLU A 255 -78.97 -36.71 51.50
C GLU A 255 -79.43 -35.98 52.77
N LYS A 256 -78.50 -35.45 53.58
CA LYS A 256 -78.81 -34.59 54.74
C LYS A 256 -79.19 -33.15 54.36
N ASP A 257 -78.57 -32.57 53.34
CA ASP A 257 -78.85 -31.19 52.89
C ASP A 257 -80.19 -31.08 52.13
N GLU A 258 -80.60 -32.12 51.38
CA GLU A 258 -81.93 -32.16 50.75
C GLU A 258 -83.06 -32.39 51.77
N ALA A 259 -82.79 -33.08 52.87
CA ALA A 259 -83.74 -33.25 53.98
C ALA A 259 -83.90 -31.97 54.83
N PHE A 260 -82.84 -31.17 54.96
CA PHE A 260 -82.88 -29.92 55.72
C PHE A 260 -83.57 -28.78 54.95
N ARG A 261 -83.37 -28.71 53.63
CA ARG A 261 -83.94 -27.65 52.77
C ARG A 261 -85.46 -27.77 52.53
N ARG A 262 -86.07 -28.93 52.80
CA ARG A 262 -87.54 -29.09 52.76
C ARG A 262 -88.26 -28.59 54.01
N ARG A 263 -87.59 -28.38 55.14
CA ARG A 263 -88.29 -28.18 56.41
C ARG A 263 -88.43 -26.73 56.87
N TYR A 264 -87.51 -25.82 56.55
CA TYR A 264 -87.65 -24.40 56.92
C TYR A 264 -86.93 -23.49 55.92
N GLY A 265 -87.70 -22.63 55.27
CA GLY A 265 -87.19 -21.51 54.49
C GLY A 265 -87.18 -20.23 55.34
N SER A 266 -86.14 -19.42 55.14
CA SER A 266 -86.17 -17.96 55.25
C SER A 266 -84.74 -17.40 55.02
N GLU A 267 -84.60 -16.55 53.99
CA GLU A 267 -83.56 -15.50 53.88
C GLU A 267 -83.59 -14.56 55.11
N PRO A 268 -82.52 -13.80 55.49
CA PRO A 268 -81.79 -12.80 54.64
C PRO A 268 -80.30 -12.57 55.09
N PRO A 269 -79.63 -11.41 54.93
CA PRO A 269 -79.31 -10.51 53.79
C PRO A 269 -77.74 -10.42 53.54
N PRO A 270 -77.23 -9.53 52.63
CA PRO A 270 -75.91 -9.66 51.99
C PRO A 270 -74.79 -8.80 52.59
N VAL A 271 -73.52 -9.21 52.39
CA VAL A 271 -72.30 -8.40 52.60
C VAL A 271 -71.18 -8.89 51.64
N PRO A 272 -70.11 -8.11 51.37
CA PRO A 272 -69.73 -7.68 50.02
C PRO A 272 -68.43 -8.36 49.54
N GLY A 273 -68.12 -8.14 48.26
CA GLY A 273 -67.07 -8.83 47.51
C GLY A 273 -65.66 -8.75 48.09
N ALA A 274 -64.98 -9.89 48.01
CA ALA A 274 -63.53 -10.02 48.09
C ALA A 274 -63.07 -10.91 46.92
N GLU A 275 -62.32 -10.33 46.00
CA GLU A 275 -61.83 -11.01 44.81
C GLU A 275 -60.62 -11.91 45.11
N ARG A 276 -60.71 -13.09 44.50
CA ARG A 276 -59.73 -14.17 44.30
C ARG A 276 -58.25 -13.74 44.27
N GLY A 277 -57.45 -14.34 45.14
CA GLY A 277 -56.01 -14.54 44.95
C GLY A 277 -55.70 -16.03 44.75
N VAL A 278 -55.10 -16.40 43.62
CA VAL A 278 -54.45 -17.70 43.41
C VAL A 278 -53.03 -17.44 42.95
N SER A 279 -52.07 -17.82 43.80
CA SER A 279 -50.64 -17.85 43.48
C SER A 279 -50.24 -19.29 43.16
N LYS A 280 -49.53 -19.50 42.05
CA LYS A 280 -48.78 -20.74 41.80
C LYS A 280 -47.42 -20.45 41.17
N TRP A 281 -46.44 -21.18 41.67
CA TRP A 281 -45.00 -21.12 41.43
C TRP A 281 -44.61 -21.59 40.02
N GLY A 282 -43.57 -20.99 39.44
CA GLY A 282 -42.96 -21.37 38.17
C GLY A 282 -41.61 -22.11 38.33
N VAL A 283 -41.33 -23.01 37.40
CA VAL A 283 -40.05 -23.69 37.14
C VAL A 283 -39.42 -23.06 35.87
N PRO A 284 -38.09 -22.92 35.73
CA PRO A 284 -37.47 -22.40 34.51
C PRO A 284 -37.08 -23.51 33.52
N GLN A 285 -37.26 -23.26 32.22
CA GLN A 285 -36.57 -23.97 31.14
C GLN A 285 -36.01 -22.96 30.13
N CYS A 286 -34.70 -23.05 29.88
CA CYS A 286 -34.03 -22.43 28.75
C CYS A 286 -34.31 -23.26 27.48
N TRP A 287 -34.87 -22.65 26.44
CA TRP A 287 -34.17 -22.28 25.21
C TRP A 287 -35.18 -21.71 24.20
N ALA A 288 -34.85 -20.54 23.66
CA ALA A 288 -35.23 -19.98 22.37
C ALA A 288 -35.50 -18.48 22.48
N ALA A 289 -34.64 -17.73 21.77
CA ALA A 289 -34.83 -16.36 21.28
C ALA A 289 -34.96 -15.24 22.32
N LEU A 290 -33.92 -14.39 22.38
CA LEU A 290 -33.97 -13.06 23.00
C LEU A 290 -33.54 -12.03 21.96
N GLU A 291 -34.52 -11.55 21.19
CA GLU A 291 -34.61 -10.13 20.87
C GLU A 291 -35.27 -9.40 22.06
N GLY A 292 -34.73 -8.24 22.42
CA GLY A 292 -35.51 -7.10 22.90
C GLY A 292 -36.01 -7.07 24.35
N GLY A 293 -35.27 -6.31 25.19
CA GLY A 293 -35.75 -5.33 26.20
C GLY A 293 -36.73 -5.79 27.29
N GLY A 294 -36.54 -5.56 28.59
CA GLY A 294 -35.81 -4.51 29.30
C GLY A 294 -36.66 -4.15 30.53
N GLY A 295 -36.09 -4.19 31.74
CA GLY A 295 -36.74 -3.84 33.01
C GLY A 295 -35.90 -2.87 33.85
N PRO A 296 -36.50 -2.18 34.84
CA PRO A 296 -36.12 -0.81 35.21
C PRO A 296 -35.50 -0.66 36.60
N ARG A 297 -34.53 0.26 36.79
CA ARG A 297 -34.21 0.88 38.10
C ARG A 297 -33.66 2.31 37.98
N ILE A 298 -34.10 3.07 38.97
CA ILE A 298 -33.85 4.47 39.34
C ILE A 298 -32.38 4.64 39.76
N GLY A 299 -31.66 5.71 39.43
CA GLY A 299 -31.97 6.88 38.61
C GLY A 299 -30.75 7.80 38.54
N VAL A 300 -30.61 8.57 37.44
CA VAL A 300 -30.47 10.04 37.39
C VAL A 300 -30.75 10.44 35.91
N SER A 301 -31.56 11.47 35.69
CA SER A 301 -32.18 11.82 34.40
C SER A 301 -31.28 12.61 33.43
N PRO A 302 -31.43 12.42 32.09
CA PRO A 302 -31.08 13.42 31.08
C PRO A 302 -32.31 13.91 30.28
N SER A 303 -32.30 15.18 29.87
CA SER A 303 -33.41 15.86 29.19
C SER A 303 -33.33 15.80 27.66
N ARG A 304 -34.45 15.38 27.07
CA ARG A 304 -35.15 15.87 25.86
C ARG A 304 -34.34 16.18 24.58
N GLY A 305 -34.55 15.33 23.58
CA GLY A 305 -34.52 15.73 22.18
C GLY A 305 -35.76 16.55 21.80
N PHE A 306 -35.56 17.55 20.94
CA PHE A 306 -36.61 18.23 20.20
C PHE A 306 -36.32 18.13 18.71
N THR A 307 -37.38 17.85 17.97
CA THR A 307 -37.51 17.95 16.52
C THR A 307 -37.16 19.35 16.03
N GLY A 308 -36.33 19.47 14.99
CA GLY A 308 -36.08 20.76 14.36
C GLY A 308 -35.29 20.61 13.06
N LYS A 309 -35.94 20.89 11.94
CA LYS A 309 -35.36 21.03 10.60
C LYS A 309 -34.19 22.03 10.66
N CYS A 310 -33.02 21.68 10.14
CA CYS A 310 -31.91 22.62 10.03
C CYS A 310 -32.19 23.70 8.94
N PRO A 311 -31.86 24.98 9.19
CA PRO A 311 -32.01 26.07 8.22
C PRO A 311 -30.85 26.10 7.19
N PRO A 312 -31.01 26.83 6.07
CA PRO A 312 -30.01 26.92 5.00
C PRO A 312 -28.78 27.74 5.42
N ALA A 313 -27.65 27.42 4.80
CA ALA A 313 -26.38 28.13 4.94
C ALA A 313 -26.51 29.63 4.58
N PRO A 314 -25.75 30.53 5.24
CA PRO A 314 -25.82 31.96 5.00
C PRO A 314 -25.26 32.33 3.60
N PRO A 315 -25.76 33.41 2.97
CA PRO A 315 -25.42 33.76 1.59
C PRO A 315 -24.04 34.42 1.47
N LEU A 316 -23.39 34.18 0.33
CA LEU A 316 -22.26 34.98 -0.14
C LEU A 316 -22.62 36.48 -0.16
N PRO A 317 -21.74 37.38 0.32
CA PRO A 317 -21.85 38.79 0.01
C PRO A 317 -21.53 39.03 -1.47
N GLY A 318 -22.52 39.57 -2.19
CA GLY A 318 -22.42 40.00 -3.57
C GLY A 318 -21.49 41.20 -3.77
N ALA A 319 -21.17 41.43 -5.04
CA ALA A 319 -20.27 42.47 -5.52
C ALA A 319 -20.82 43.91 -5.38
N SER A 320 -19.88 44.86 -5.21
CA SER A 320 -19.76 46.23 -5.78
C SER A 320 -19.47 47.31 -4.71
N PRO A 321 -18.92 48.51 -5.05
CA PRO A 321 -17.74 48.86 -5.85
C PRO A 321 -16.75 49.81 -5.09
N SER A 322 -15.53 50.00 -5.63
CA SER A 322 -14.57 51.11 -5.35
C SER A 322 -13.83 51.04 -3.98
N ILE A 323 -12.56 51.41 -3.76
CA ILE A 323 -11.61 52.37 -4.36
C ILE A 323 -10.18 51.79 -4.20
N ALA A 324 -9.34 52.01 -5.20
CA ALA A 324 -7.93 51.64 -5.19
C ALA A 324 -7.12 52.39 -4.12
N LEU A 325 -6.33 51.66 -3.34
CA LEU A 325 -5.11 52.18 -2.74
C LEU A 325 -3.93 51.37 -3.26
N THR A 326 -3.19 52.03 -4.14
CA THR A 326 -1.97 51.59 -4.79
C THR A 326 -0.83 51.45 -3.79
N VAL A 327 -0.32 50.22 -3.62
CA VAL A 327 1.11 49.99 -3.33
C VAL A 327 1.55 48.81 -4.20
N GLY A 328 2.57 49.06 -5.02
CA GLY A 328 2.89 48.30 -6.24
C GLY A 328 3.25 46.84 -6.04
N LEU A 329 2.51 45.96 -6.72
CA LEU A 329 2.96 44.65 -7.16
C LEU A 329 2.46 44.48 -8.61
N SER A 330 3.40 44.21 -9.52
CA SER A 330 3.14 44.01 -10.94
C SER A 330 2.14 42.87 -11.15
N ALA A 331 0.88 43.20 -11.43
CA ALA A 331 -0.16 42.22 -11.68
C ALA A 331 0.09 41.51 -13.03
N ILE A 332 0.35 40.21 -12.98
CA ILE A 332 0.51 39.35 -14.16
C ILE A 332 -0.83 39.32 -14.92
N ARG A 333 -0.87 39.93 -16.11
CA ARG A 333 -2.05 39.94 -16.99
C ARG A 333 -2.27 38.54 -17.57
N ILE A 334 -3.46 37.98 -17.41
CA ILE A 334 -3.89 36.76 -18.10
C ILE A 334 -3.95 37.08 -19.61
N LYS A 335 -2.96 36.60 -20.39
CA LYS A 335 -2.86 36.84 -21.83
C LYS A 335 -3.84 35.94 -22.60
N LYS A 336 -4.34 36.45 -23.73
CA LYS A 336 -5.27 35.70 -24.61
C LYS A 336 -4.52 34.58 -25.34
N PRO A 337 -5.11 33.39 -25.52
CA PRO A 337 -4.48 32.31 -26.28
C PRO A 337 -4.18 32.73 -27.73
N ILE A 338 -2.98 32.42 -28.20
CA ILE A 338 -2.56 32.67 -29.59
C ILE A 338 -3.33 31.71 -30.50
N LYS A 339 -3.97 32.25 -31.55
CA LYS A 339 -4.69 31.46 -32.55
C LYS A 339 -3.72 31.07 -33.66
N THR A 340 -3.53 29.78 -33.90
CA THR A 340 -2.71 29.26 -35.01
C THR A 340 -3.58 28.83 -36.18
N LYS A 341 -3.06 28.92 -37.42
CA LYS A 341 -3.73 28.45 -38.65
C LYS A 341 -3.70 26.92 -38.74
N PHE A 342 -2.62 26.29 -38.31
CA PHE A 342 -2.46 24.84 -38.32
C PHE A 342 -2.40 24.24 -36.90
N ARG A 343 -2.84 22.98 -36.76
CA ARG A 343 -2.62 22.18 -35.54
C ARG A 343 -1.13 21.83 -35.42
N LEU A 344 -0.48 22.38 -34.40
CA LEU A 344 0.92 22.12 -34.06
C LEU A 344 1.05 20.98 -33.03
N PRO A 345 2.23 20.33 -32.92
CA PRO A 345 2.55 19.39 -31.86
C PRO A 345 2.28 19.99 -30.49
N VAL A 346 1.64 19.20 -29.63
CA VAL A 346 1.43 19.60 -28.24
C VAL A 346 2.75 19.42 -27.49
N PHE A 347 3.20 20.47 -26.81
CA PHE A 347 4.31 20.36 -25.87
C PHE A 347 3.80 19.70 -24.60
N ASN A 348 4.40 18.57 -24.22
CA ASN A 348 4.10 17.87 -22.96
C ASN A 348 4.79 18.56 -21.78
N TRP A 349 4.60 19.87 -21.65
CA TRP A 349 5.17 20.68 -20.59
C TRP A 349 4.16 20.87 -19.48
N THR A 350 4.61 20.83 -18.24
CA THR A 350 3.80 21.21 -17.09
C THR A 350 3.92 22.72 -16.91
N ALA A 351 2.90 23.46 -17.39
CA ALA A 351 2.87 24.91 -17.26
C ALA A 351 2.78 25.34 -15.79
N LEU A 352 3.57 26.34 -15.40
CA LEU A 352 3.44 26.99 -14.09
C LEU A 352 2.09 27.72 -14.00
N LYS A 353 1.42 27.57 -12.86
CA LYS A 353 0.18 28.32 -12.60
C LYS A 353 0.51 29.82 -12.43
N PRO A 354 -0.40 30.76 -12.74
CA PRO A 354 -0.11 32.20 -12.64
C PRO A 354 0.41 32.67 -11.28
N ASN A 355 0.00 32.02 -10.19
CA ASN A 355 0.46 32.28 -8.84
C ASN A 355 1.87 31.72 -8.52
N GLN A 356 2.44 30.89 -9.39
CA GLN A 356 3.79 30.31 -9.28
C GLN A 356 4.83 31.05 -10.14
N ILE A 357 4.40 32.05 -10.93
CA ILE A 357 5.28 32.77 -11.87
C ILE A 357 6.01 33.93 -11.20
N SER A 358 5.41 34.54 -10.17
CA SER A 358 6.01 35.68 -9.46
C SER A 358 7.33 35.28 -8.79
N GLY A 359 8.40 36.02 -9.07
CA GLY A 359 9.75 35.73 -8.56
C GLY A 359 10.55 34.70 -9.38
N THR A 360 10.03 34.25 -10.52
CA THR A 360 10.76 33.39 -11.46
C THR A 360 11.29 34.20 -12.64
N VAL A 361 12.27 33.65 -13.38
CA VAL A 361 12.76 34.26 -14.63
C VAL A 361 11.63 34.56 -15.64
N PHE A 362 10.52 33.82 -15.56
CA PHE A 362 9.36 33.99 -16.44
C PHE A 362 8.52 35.24 -16.13
N SER A 363 8.72 35.92 -14.99
CA SER A 363 8.02 37.19 -14.72
C SER A 363 8.60 38.39 -15.48
N GLU A 364 9.84 38.29 -15.96
CA GLU A 364 10.56 39.37 -16.65
C GLU A 364 10.65 39.15 -18.17
N LEU A 365 10.15 38.01 -18.68
CA LEU A 365 10.15 37.70 -20.10
C LEU A 365 9.04 38.45 -20.83
N ASP A 366 9.44 39.19 -21.88
CA ASP A 366 8.52 39.90 -22.76
C ASP A 366 8.19 39.04 -24.00
N ASP A 367 7.14 38.23 -23.89
CA ASP A 367 6.67 37.40 -24.99
C ASP A 367 6.20 38.21 -26.21
N GLU A 368 5.78 39.48 -26.04
CA GLU A 368 5.26 40.28 -27.16
C GLU A 368 6.37 40.65 -28.14
N ARG A 369 7.54 41.05 -27.62
CA ARG A 369 8.73 41.30 -28.42
C ARG A 369 9.19 40.05 -29.18
N VAL A 370 9.13 38.87 -28.56
CA VAL A 370 9.51 37.60 -29.21
C VAL A 370 8.53 37.23 -30.32
N LEU A 371 7.24 37.52 -30.15
CA LEU A 371 6.21 37.28 -31.17
C LEU A 371 6.30 38.24 -32.36
N GLU A 372 6.81 39.47 -32.16
CA GLU A 372 7.06 40.43 -33.24
C GLU A 372 8.27 40.03 -34.10
N ASP A 373 9.31 39.46 -33.48
CA ASP A 373 10.54 39.04 -34.16
C ASP A 373 10.40 37.67 -34.88
N LEU A 374 9.39 36.87 -34.54
CA LEU A 374 9.19 35.52 -35.10
C LEU A 374 8.20 35.51 -36.27
N ASP A 375 8.63 34.95 -37.40
CA ASP A 375 7.76 34.62 -38.53
C ASP A 375 6.87 33.42 -38.19
N LEU A 376 5.70 33.70 -37.59
CA LEU A 376 4.73 32.70 -37.16
C LEU A 376 4.14 31.91 -38.33
N GLU A 377 4.04 32.49 -39.52
CA GLU A 377 3.46 31.81 -40.69
C GLU A 377 4.39 30.71 -41.17
N ARG A 378 5.68 31.01 -41.32
CA ARG A 378 6.69 30.00 -41.67
C ARG A 378 6.87 28.97 -40.56
N PHE A 379 6.84 29.38 -39.30
CA PHE A 379 6.93 28.47 -38.17
C PHE A 379 5.78 27.44 -38.17
N GLU A 380 4.55 27.90 -38.37
CA GLU A 380 3.40 27.01 -38.40
C GLU A 380 3.43 26.02 -39.58
N GLU A 381 3.92 26.43 -40.74
CA GLU A 381 4.07 25.54 -41.90
C GLU A 381 5.07 24.41 -41.67
N LEU A 382 6.18 24.70 -40.99
CA LEU A 382 7.25 23.73 -40.70
C LEU A 382 6.83 22.72 -39.63
N PHE A 383 6.06 23.16 -38.64
CA PHE A 383 5.71 22.35 -37.48
C PHE A 383 4.28 21.79 -37.53
N LYS A 384 3.50 21.99 -38.58
CA LYS A 384 2.13 21.43 -38.67
C LYS A 384 2.10 19.91 -38.54
N THR A 385 1.12 19.41 -37.80
CA THR A 385 0.86 17.97 -37.69
C THR A 385 0.15 17.43 -38.93
N LYS A 386 0.30 16.13 -39.22
CA LYS A 386 -0.36 15.45 -40.35
C LYS A 386 -1.90 15.37 -40.21
N ALA A 387 -2.44 15.65 -39.03
CA ALA A 387 -3.87 15.56 -38.74
C ALA A 387 -4.50 16.96 -38.61
N GLN A 388 -4.75 17.63 -39.74
CA GLN A 388 -5.40 18.95 -39.82
C GLN A 388 -6.94 18.84 -39.87
N GLY A 389 -7.53 18.01 -39.00
CA GLY A 389 -8.99 17.94 -38.84
C GLY A 389 -9.57 19.20 -38.17
N PRO A 390 -10.89 19.43 -38.25
CA PRO A 390 -11.54 20.66 -37.77
C PRO A 390 -11.08 21.00 -36.34
N ALA A 391 -10.67 22.25 -36.11
CA ALA A 391 -10.15 22.72 -34.82
C ALA A 391 -11.17 22.46 -33.70
N LEU A 392 -10.74 21.78 -32.63
CA LEU A 392 -11.54 21.63 -31.43
C LEU A 392 -11.15 22.76 -30.48
N ASP A 393 -12.10 23.62 -30.13
CA ASP A 393 -11.94 24.64 -29.09
C ASP A 393 -11.56 23.96 -27.76
N LEU A 394 -10.42 24.36 -27.19
CA LEU A 394 -10.00 23.99 -25.85
C LEU A 394 -10.73 24.86 -24.81
N VAL A 395 -11.99 24.55 -24.55
CA VAL A 395 -12.66 24.86 -23.27
C VAL A 395 -13.51 23.66 -22.89
N CYS A 396 -13.19 23.07 -21.74
CA CYS A 396 -13.93 22.08 -20.96
C CYS A 396 -15.18 21.49 -21.64
N ALA A 397 -15.05 20.31 -22.24
CA ALA A 397 -16.19 19.42 -22.46
C ALA A 397 -15.74 17.98 -22.29
N LYS A 398 -16.25 17.37 -21.22
CA LYS A 398 -16.55 15.94 -21.17
C LYS A 398 -17.20 15.51 -22.48
N SER A 399 -16.95 14.26 -22.87
CA SER A 399 -17.49 13.53 -24.03
C SER A 399 -16.78 13.76 -25.37
N LYS A 400 -15.82 12.88 -25.67
CA LYS A 400 -15.66 12.38 -27.02
C LYS A 400 -16.51 11.13 -27.16
N ALA A 401 -17.61 11.27 -27.89
CA ALA A 401 -18.23 10.15 -28.59
C ALA A 401 -17.27 9.68 -29.70
N ALA A 402 -16.30 8.85 -29.31
CA ALA A 402 -15.87 7.75 -30.16
C ALA A 402 -16.87 6.61 -29.90
N GLN A 403 -17.16 5.79 -30.91
CA GLN A 403 -18.19 4.74 -30.90
C GLN A 403 -18.45 4.18 -29.49
N LYS A 404 -19.70 4.28 -29.05
CA LYS A 404 -20.19 3.76 -27.77
C LYS A 404 -20.07 2.23 -27.76
N VAL A 405 -18.85 1.72 -27.64
CA VAL A 405 -18.60 0.41 -27.05
C VAL A 405 -19.01 0.58 -25.59
N ALA A 406 -19.94 -0.26 -25.14
CA ALA A 406 -20.40 -0.24 -23.76
C ALA A 406 -19.19 -0.18 -22.81
N ALA A 407 -19.24 0.70 -21.79
CA ALA A 407 -18.18 0.80 -20.81
C ALA A 407 -18.06 -0.57 -20.12
N LYS A 408 -16.98 -1.29 -20.41
CA LYS A 408 -16.71 -2.59 -19.80
C LYS A 408 -16.50 -2.40 -18.30
N VAL A 409 -17.09 -3.26 -17.49
CA VAL A 409 -16.95 -3.33 -16.04
C VAL A 409 -15.53 -3.77 -15.71
N THR A 410 -14.85 -3.01 -14.85
CA THR A 410 -13.51 -3.36 -14.34
C THR A 410 -13.61 -3.66 -12.85
N LEU A 411 -13.06 -4.79 -12.41
CA LEU A 411 -13.02 -5.17 -10.98
C LEU A 411 -11.60 -5.06 -10.42
N LEU A 412 -10.60 -5.20 -11.26
CA LEU A 412 -9.21 -4.92 -10.95
C LEU A 412 -8.97 -3.41 -10.77
N GLU A 413 -8.01 -3.10 -9.89
CA GLU A 413 -7.49 -1.74 -9.73
C GLU A 413 -6.86 -1.24 -11.04
N ALA A 414 -6.99 0.06 -11.33
CA ALA A 414 -6.69 0.63 -12.63
C ALA A 414 -5.22 0.45 -13.07
N ASN A 415 -4.25 0.64 -12.16
CA ASN A 415 -2.84 0.42 -12.48
C ASN A 415 -2.53 -1.06 -12.64
N ARG A 416 -3.13 -1.93 -11.81
CA ARG A 416 -2.98 -3.38 -11.93
C ARG A 416 -3.52 -3.91 -13.26
N ALA A 417 -4.72 -3.49 -13.67
CA ALA A 417 -5.29 -3.82 -14.98
C ALA A 417 -4.41 -3.32 -16.12
N LYS A 418 -3.93 -2.06 -16.06
CA LYS A 418 -3.04 -1.49 -17.08
C LYS A 418 -1.72 -2.27 -17.22
N ASN A 419 -1.08 -2.63 -16.10
CA ASN A 419 0.18 -3.38 -16.12
C ASN A 419 -0.02 -4.81 -16.64
N LEU A 420 -1.15 -5.44 -16.30
CA LEU A 420 -1.53 -6.74 -16.84
C LEU A 420 -1.77 -6.66 -18.34
N ALA A 421 -2.49 -5.65 -18.83
CA ALA A 421 -2.75 -5.42 -20.25
C ALA A 421 -1.44 -5.28 -21.06
N ILE A 422 -0.47 -4.53 -20.53
CA ILE A 422 0.86 -4.38 -21.15
C ILE A 422 1.57 -5.74 -21.23
N THR A 423 1.53 -6.51 -20.14
CA THR A 423 2.15 -7.83 -20.06
C THR A 423 1.52 -8.80 -21.07
N LEU A 424 0.19 -8.88 -21.11
CA LEU A 424 -0.55 -9.74 -22.05
C LEU A 424 -0.30 -9.32 -23.51
N ARG A 425 -0.17 -8.02 -23.79
CA ARG A 425 0.14 -7.52 -25.13
C ARG A 425 1.55 -7.93 -25.60
N LYS A 426 2.51 -8.01 -24.67
CA LYS A 426 3.87 -8.53 -24.96
C LYS A 426 3.83 -10.02 -25.30
N ALA A 427 2.91 -10.77 -24.71
CA ALA A 427 2.73 -12.20 -24.97
C ALA A 427 2.20 -12.49 -26.38
N GLY A 428 1.27 -11.64 -26.87
CA GLY A 428 0.61 -11.83 -28.16
C GLY A 428 -0.30 -13.08 -28.22
N ARG A 429 -0.68 -13.64 -27.05
CA ARG A 429 -1.45 -14.89 -26.92
C ARG A 429 -2.80 -14.68 -26.25
N GLY A 430 -3.76 -15.54 -26.57
CA GLY A 430 -5.10 -15.49 -25.97
C GLY A 430 -5.11 -16.00 -24.53
N ALA A 431 -6.08 -15.54 -23.72
CA ALA A 431 -6.23 -15.96 -22.33
C ALA A 431 -6.37 -17.49 -22.18
N ASP A 432 -7.15 -18.14 -23.05
CA ASP A 432 -7.31 -19.59 -23.05
C ASP A 432 -6.04 -20.32 -23.45
N GLU A 433 -5.23 -19.75 -24.35
CA GLU A 433 -3.96 -20.33 -24.80
C GLU A 433 -2.94 -20.31 -23.67
N ILE A 434 -2.83 -19.18 -22.96
CA ILE A 434 -1.97 -19.03 -21.78
C ILE A 434 -2.39 -20.02 -20.70
N CYS A 435 -3.69 -20.08 -20.37
CA CYS A 435 -4.19 -20.99 -19.34
C CYS A 435 -3.96 -22.46 -19.72
N ARG A 436 -4.15 -22.85 -20.99
CA ARG A 436 -3.86 -24.22 -21.46
C ARG A 436 -2.37 -24.54 -21.36
N ALA A 437 -1.50 -23.63 -21.80
CA ALA A 437 -0.05 -23.83 -21.71
C ALA A 437 0.41 -24.06 -20.26
N ILE A 438 -0.22 -23.38 -19.29
CA ILE A 438 0.05 -23.60 -17.85
C ILE A 438 -0.44 -24.98 -17.38
N HIS A 439 -1.58 -25.46 -17.89
CA HIS A 439 -2.07 -26.80 -17.54
C HIS A 439 -1.16 -27.91 -18.08
N THR A 440 -0.58 -27.71 -19.28
CA THR A 440 0.26 -28.70 -19.97
C THR A 440 1.76 -28.49 -19.77
N PHE A 441 2.18 -27.49 -18.98
CA PHE A 441 3.58 -27.11 -18.78
C PHE A 441 4.34 -26.82 -20.10
N ASP A 442 3.66 -26.21 -21.07
CA ASP A 442 4.22 -25.96 -22.40
C ASP A 442 5.08 -24.68 -22.43
N LEU A 443 6.39 -24.85 -22.31
CA LEU A 443 7.39 -23.77 -22.39
C LEU A 443 7.67 -23.26 -23.81
N ALA A 444 7.24 -23.98 -24.86
CA ALA A 444 7.36 -23.50 -26.24
C ALA A 444 6.28 -22.45 -26.53
N THR A 445 5.07 -22.67 -26.01
CA THR A 445 3.99 -21.69 -26.06
C THR A 445 4.18 -20.61 -25.00
N LEU A 446 4.67 -20.92 -23.81
CA LEU A 446 4.85 -19.93 -22.73
C LEU A 446 6.32 -19.84 -22.27
N PRO A 447 7.14 -18.99 -22.90
CA PRO A 447 8.56 -18.86 -22.55
C PRO A 447 8.79 -18.46 -21.09
N VAL A 448 9.93 -18.88 -20.52
CA VAL A 448 10.26 -18.69 -19.10
C VAL A 448 10.21 -17.24 -18.65
N ASP A 449 10.78 -16.31 -19.42
CA ASP A 449 10.73 -14.86 -19.16
C ASP A 449 9.29 -14.35 -18.97
N PHE A 450 8.36 -14.93 -19.72
CA PHE A 450 6.96 -14.55 -19.67
C PHE A 450 6.22 -15.21 -18.51
N VAL A 451 6.56 -16.45 -18.17
CA VAL A 451 6.09 -17.13 -16.95
C VAL A 451 6.47 -16.29 -15.72
N GLU A 452 7.72 -15.86 -15.62
CA GLU A 452 8.21 -15.01 -14.52
C GLU A 452 7.51 -13.66 -14.45
N CYS A 453 7.23 -13.06 -15.61
CA CYS A 453 6.43 -11.83 -15.68
C CYS A 453 4.99 -12.07 -15.17
N LEU A 454 4.34 -13.15 -15.59
CA LEU A 454 2.98 -13.52 -15.17
C LEU A 454 2.89 -13.88 -13.68
N MET A 455 3.96 -14.40 -13.06
CA MET A 455 4.00 -14.67 -11.62
C MET A 455 3.78 -13.41 -10.77
N ARG A 456 4.10 -12.20 -11.29
CA ARG A 456 3.82 -10.92 -10.61
C ARG A 456 2.33 -10.56 -10.59
N PHE A 457 1.53 -11.23 -11.41
CA PHE A 457 0.10 -11.02 -11.57
C PHE A 457 -0.73 -12.20 -11.04
N LEU A 458 -0.16 -13.04 -10.16
CA LEU A 458 -0.95 -14.05 -9.46
C LEU A 458 -2.16 -13.38 -8.78
N PRO A 459 -3.39 -13.90 -8.95
CA PRO A 459 -4.59 -13.30 -8.38
C PRO A 459 -4.48 -13.27 -6.85
N THR A 460 -4.79 -12.14 -6.24
CA THR A 460 -4.93 -12.08 -4.78
C THR A 460 -6.23 -12.75 -4.34
N GLU A 461 -6.32 -13.15 -3.08
CA GLU A 461 -7.54 -13.77 -2.54
C GLU A 461 -8.76 -12.84 -2.67
N ALA A 462 -8.56 -11.54 -2.45
CA ALA A 462 -9.59 -10.50 -2.62
C ALA A 462 -10.09 -10.41 -4.08
N GLU A 463 -9.17 -10.42 -5.05
CA GLU A 463 -9.48 -10.36 -6.48
C GLU A 463 -10.21 -11.62 -6.94
N ALA A 464 -9.70 -12.79 -6.55
CA ALA A 464 -10.33 -14.07 -6.87
C ALA A 464 -11.75 -14.14 -6.29
N LYS A 465 -11.97 -13.63 -5.08
CA LYS A 465 -13.30 -13.57 -4.45
C LYS A 465 -14.23 -12.61 -5.19
N ALA A 466 -13.76 -11.41 -5.57
CA ALA A 466 -14.55 -10.43 -6.32
C ALA A 466 -14.98 -10.96 -7.70
N LEU A 467 -14.05 -11.58 -8.43
CA LEU A 467 -14.30 -12.15 -9.75
C LEU A 467 -15.24 -13.37 -9.68
N ARG A 468 -15.06 -14.25 -8.68
CA ARG A 468 -15.99 -15.39 -8.45
C ARG A 468 -17.37 -14.94 -8.02
N GLN A 469 -17.48 -13.85 -7.25
CA GLN A 469 -18.78 -13.28 -6.87
C GLN A 469 -19.50 -12.71 -8.09
N TYR A 470 -18.78 -12.01 -8.98
CA TYR A 470 -19.33 -11.50 -10.24
C TYR A 470 -19.87 -12.64 -11.13
N GLU A 471 -19.12 -13.75 -11.24
CA GLU A 471 -19.56 -14.94 -11.96
C GLU A 471 -20.78 -15.62 -11.29
N ARG A 472 -20.78 -15.71 -9.96
CA ARG A 472 -21.89 -16.29 -9.18
C ARG A 472 -23.18 -15.51 -9.34
N GLU A 473 -23.09 -14.20 -9.45
CA GLU A 473 -24.22 -13.29 -9.70
C GLU A 473 -24.79 -13.40 -11.14
N ARG A 474 -24.24 -14.30 -11.97
CA ARG A 474 -24.65 -14.54 -13.37
C ARG A 474 -24.65 -13.27 -14.23
N LYS A 475 -23.74 -12.34 -13.92
CA LYS A 475 -23.52 -11.15 -14.73
C LYS A 475 -22.83 -11.53 -16.05
N PRO A 476 -23.16 -10.86 -17.16
CA PRO A 476 -22.57 -11.16 -18.47
C PRO A 476 -21.05 -10.94 -18.45
N LEU A 477 -20.28 -12.00 -18.78
CA LEU A 477 -18.81 -11.96 -18.76
C LEU A 477 -18.23 -11.14 -19.91
N GLU A 478 -19.04 -10.89 -20.95
CA GLU A 478 -18.72 -10.04 -22.10
C GLU A 478 -18.66 -8.56 -21.73
N GLU A 479 -19.30 -8.17 -20.62
CA GLU A 479 -19.23 -6.82 -20.08
C GLU A 479 -17.96 -6.58 -19.27
N LEU A 480 -17.20 -7.61 -18.88
CA LEU A 480 -15.93 -7.42 -18.18
C LEU A 480 -14.84 -6.89 -19.12
N ALA A 481 -13.92 -6.09 -18.56
CA ALA A 481 -12.69 -5.73 -19.26
C ALA A 481 -11.90 -7.00 -19.63
N ASP A 482 -11.11 -6.92 -20.70
CA ASP A 482 -10.40 -8.10 -21.22
C ASP A 482 -9.38 -8.64 -20.19
N GLU A 483 -8.84 -7.74 -19.37
CA GLU A 483 -7.94 -8.02 -18.25
C GLU A 483 -8.65 -8.76 -17.10
N ASP A 484 -9.85 -8.31 -16.72
CA ASP A 484 -10.67 -8.97 -15.69
C ASP A 484 -11.12 -10.37 -16.14
N ARG A 485 -11.47 -10.52 -17.42
CA ARG A 485 -11.82 -11.82 -18.01
C ARG A 485 -10.63 -12.77 -18.00
N PHE A 486 -9.42 -12.28 -18.33
CA PHE A 486 -8.20 -13.05 -18.19
C PHE A 486 -7.98 -13.47 -16.73
N MET A 487 -8.07 -12.53 -15.78
CA MET A 487 -7.84 -12.81 -14.35
C MET A 487 -8.84 -13.84 -13.80
N LEU A 488 -10.09 -13.80 -14.24
CA LEU A 488 -11.10 -14.80 -13.88
C LEU A 488 -10.67 -16.20 -14.35
N GLN A 489 -10.27 -16.36 -15.61
CA GLN A 489 -9.78 -17.64 -16.14
C GLN A 489 -8.48 -18.09 -15.46
N PHE A 490 -7.55 -17.16 -15.24
CA PHE A 490 -6.27 -17.41 -14.59
C PHE A 490 -6.47 -17.92 -13.16
N SER A 491 -7.41 -17.33 -12.41
CA SER A 491 -7.76 -17.74 -11.03
C SER A 491 -8.43 -19.11 -10.91
N LYS A 492 -8.90 -19.68 -12.03
CA LYS A 492 -9.50 -21.02 -12.09
C LYS A 492 -8.47 -22.13 -12.32
N VAL A 493 -7.24 -21.77 -12.68
CA VAL A 493 -6.17 -22.75 -12.84
C VAL A 493 -5.84 -23.37 -11.48
N GLU A 494 -6.00 -24.69 -11.37
CA GLU A 494 -5.73 -25.39 -10.11
C GLU A 494 -4.26 -25.35 -9.75
N ARG A 495 -3.97 -25.03 -8.48
CA ARG A 495 -2.60 -24.93 -7.96
C ARG A 495 -1.72 -24.00 -8.81
N LEU A 496 -2.31 -22.90 -9.28
CA LEU A 496 -1.66 -21.94 -10.16
C LEU A 496 -0.26 -21.50 -9.66
N PRO A 497 -0.05 -21.08 -8.39
CA PRO A 497 1.27 -20.66 -7.94
C PRO A 497 2.31 -21.78 -8.08
N GLN A 498 1.94 -23.02 -7.73
CA GLN A 498 2.84 -24.18 -7.83
C GLN A 498 3.14 -24.54 -9.29
N ARG A 499 2.13 -24.50 -10.17
CA ARG A 499 2.33 -24.76 -11.61
C ARG A 499 3.27 -23.74 -12.24
N MET A 500 3.08 -22.47 -11.93
CA MET A 500 3.94 -21.38 -12.42
C MET A 500 5.38 -21.53 -11.90
N ALA A 501 5.56 -21.86 -10.63
CA ALA A 501 6.89 -22.11 -10.05
C ALA A 501 7.60 -23.31 -10.71
N ILE A 502 6.88 -24.39 -11.00
CA ILE A 502 7.42 -25.55 -11.72
C ILE A 502 7.82 -25.17 -13.14
N MET A 503 6.99 -24.42 -13.87
CA MET A 503 7.33 -23.95 -15.23
C MET A 503 8.57 -23.05 -15.22
N ALA A 504 8.67 -22.12 -14.28
CA ALA A 504 9.85 -21.28 -14.14
C ALA A 504 11.11 -22.11 -13.85
N PHE A 505 11.00 -23.09 -12.94
CA PHE A 505 12.10 -24.00 -12.65
C PHE A 505 12.53 -24.84 -13.87
N LEU A 506 11.57 -25.43 -14.59
CA LEU A 506 11.85 -26.22 -15.80
C LEU A 506 12.51 -25.39 -16.89
N GLY A 507 12.07 -24.14 -17.09
CA GLY A 507 12.65 -23.22 -18.08
C GLY A 507 14.09 -22.83 -17.75
N ASN A 508 14.38 -22.60 -16.47
CA ASN A 508 15.72 -22.19 -16.01
C ASN A 508 16.63 -23.38 -15.67
N PHE A 509 16.16 -24.63 -15.77
CA PHE A 509 16.89 -25.80 -15.27
C PHE A 509 18.27 -25.98 -15.94
N ALA A 510 18.33 -25.84 -17.27
CA ALA A 510 19.58 -26.00 -18.02
C ALA A 510 20.61 -24.92 -17.66
N GLU A 511 20.16 -23.66 -17.55
CA GLU A 511 21.01 -22.53 -17.16
C GLU A 511 21.49 -22.67 -15.70
N ASN A 512 20.60 -23.10 -14.80
CA ASN A 512 20.94 -23.36 -13.41
C ASN A 512 21.98 -24.49 -13.28
N ILE A 513 21.84 -25.58 -14.05
CA ILE A 513 22.86 -26.63 -14.10
C ILE A 513 24.17 -26.08 -14.63
N GLN A 514 24.15 -25.33 -15.73
CA GLN A 514 25.38 -24.77 -16.30
C GLN A 514 26.09 -23.82 -15.33
N MET A 515 25.34 -23.06 -14.54
CA MET A 515 25.89 -22.18 -13.51
C MET A 515 26.46 -22.94 -12.31
N LEU A 516 25.84 -24.06 -11.93
CA LEU A 516 26.25 -24.89 -10.80
C LEU A 516 27.34 -25.92 -11.14
N THR A 517 27.53 -26.21 -12.43
CA THR A 517 28.55 -27.16 -12.89
C THR A 517 29.86 -26.38 -13.15
N PRO A 518 30.99 -26.79 -12.55
CA PRO A 518 32.26 -26.08 -12.63
C PRO A 518 32.87 -25.98 -14.03
#